data_AF-A0A6M0C3M2-F1
#
_entry.id   AF-A0A6M0C3M2-F1
#
_cell.length_a   1.000
_cell.length_b   1.000
_cell.length_c   1.000
_cell.angle_alpha   90.00
_cell.angle_beta   90.00
_cell.angle_gamma   90.00
#
_symmetry.space_group_name_H-M   'P 1'
#
loop_
_entity.id
_entity.type
_entity.pdbx_description
1 polymer ?
#
loop_
_entity_poly.entity_id
_entity_poly.type
_entity_poly.pdbx_seq_one_letter_code
_entity_poly.pdbx_strand_id
1 'polypeptide(L)' 'MKSGKRTERVSWIAAINQEKKFAPLTFIGSCNRVWHESWWENCLLPKLQRSGERYAIRIIDVVAL' A
#
# COMPACT_ATOMS: atom_id res chain seq x y z
N MET A 1 6.91 8.94 29.09
CA MET A 1 6.24 8.58 27.82
C MET A 1 5.22 7.49 28.10
N LYS A 2 3.91 7.77 27.97
CA LYS A 2 2.89 6.72 28.01
C LYS A 2 3.01 5.96 26.68
N SER A 3 3.50 4.73 26.72
CA SER A 3 3.46 3.83 25.56
C SER A 3 1.97 3.56 25.29
N GLY A 4 1.42 4.19 24.26
CA GLY A 4 0.08 3.84 23.79
C GLY A 4 0.08 2.35 23.50
N LYS A 5 -0.92 1.62 24.01
CA LYS A 5 -1.10 0.20 23.67
C LYS A 5 -1.42 0.16 22.17
N ARG A 6 -0.41 0.01 21.32
CA ARG A 6 -0.58 -0.33 19.90
C ARG A 6 -1.23 -1.70 19.85
N THR A 7 -2.55 -1.72 19.87
CA THR A 7 -3.34 -2.95 19.79
C THR A 7 -3.25 -3.54 18.40
N GLU A 8 -3.19 -2.69 17.36
CA GLU A 8 -3.11 -3.14 15.97
C GLU A 8 -2.23 -2.20 15.14
N ARG A 9 -1.40 -2.78 14.26
CA ARG A 9 -0.69 -2.02 13.23
C ARG A 9 -1.62 -1.93 12.03
N VAL A 10 -1.99 -0.72 11.65
CA VAL A 10 -2.55 -0.47 10.31
C VAL A 10 -1.38 -0.06 9.42
N SER A 11 -1.36 -0.53 8.18
CA SER A 11 -0.40 -0.17 7.13
C SER A 11 -1.16 0.25 5.87
N TRP A 12 -0.47 0.95 4.97
CA TRP A 12 -1.05 1.45 3.74
C TRP A 12 -0.09 1.21 2.55
N ILE A 13 -0.62 0.78 1.41
CA ILE A 13 0.15 0.56 0.18
C ILE A 13 -0.51 1.29 -1.00
N ALA A 14 0.30 1.92 -1.84
CA ALA A 14 -0.15 2.57 -3.07
C ALA A 14 0.97 2.59 -4.13
N ALA A 15 0.57 2.65 -5.40
CA ALA A 15 1.45 3.10 -6.47
C ALA A 15 1.45 4.63 -6.53
N ILE A 16 2.58 5.24 -6.89
CA ILE A 16 2.70 6.69 -7.09
C ILE A 16 3.17 6.95 -8.51
N ASN A 17 2.45 7.83 -9.21
CA ASN A 17 2.85 8.41 -10.50
C ASN A 17 2.61 9.92 -10.44
N GLN A 18 3.65 10.71 -10.73
CA GLN A 18 3.58 12.18 -10.71
C GLN A 18 2.87 12.72 -9.45
N GLU A 19 3.28 12.24 -8.27
CA GLU A 19 2.72 12.62 -6.96
C GLU A 19 1.25 12.22 -6.73
N LYS A 20 0.60 11.57 -7.70
CA LYS A 20 -0.75 11.04 -7.57
C LYS A 20 -0.72 9.62 -7.03
N LYS A 21 -1.57 9.37 -6.04
CA LYS A 21 -1.79 8.05 -5.44
C LYS A 21 -2.65 7.21 -6.38
N PHE A 22 -2.24 5.97 -6.59
CA PHE A 22 -2.92 5.01 -7.46
C PHE A 22 -3.03 3.65 -6.78
N ALA A 23 -4.14 2.95 -6.98
CA ALA A 23 -4.45 1.68 -6.32
C ALA A 23 -4.18 1.65 -4.79
N PRO A 24 -4.66 2.63 -4.00
CA PRO A 24 -4.43 2.64 -2.56
C PRO A 24 -5.16 1.49 -1.87
N LEU A 25 -4.52 0.86 -0.89
CA LEU A 25 -5.10 -0.17 -0.03
C LEU A 25 -4.59 -0.04 1.41
N THR A 26 -5.50 -0.02 2.37
CA THR A 26 -5.20 -0.09 3.81
C THR A 26 -5.39 -1.50 4.32
N PHE A 27 -4.47 -1.99 5.15
CA PHE A 27 -4.54 -3.34 5.71
C PHE A 27 -4.00 -3.38 7.13
N ILE A 28 -4.37 -4.40 7.90
CA ILE A 28 -3.86 -4.63 9.25
C ILE A 28 -2.62 -5.52 9.15
N GLY A 29 -1.57 -5.17 9.90
CA GLY A 29 -0.30 -5.88 9.94
C GLY A 29 0.82 -5.16 9.19
N SER A 30 1.87 -5.89 8.86
CA SER A 30 3.01 -5.41 8.06
C SER A 30 2.93 -5.91 6.63
N CYS A 31 3.47 -5.12 5.69
CA CYS A 31 3.59 -5.59 4.31
C CYS A 31 4.53 -6.79 4.27
N ASN A 32 4.05 -7.91 3.74
CA ASN A 32 4.87 -9.08 3.43
C ASN A 32 4.76 -9.39 1.94
N ARG A 33 5.54 -10.37 1.47
CA ARG A 33 5.56 -10.74 0.06
C ARG A 33 4.18 -11.13 -0.47
N VAL A 34 3.42 -11.94 0.29
CA VAL A 34 2.07 -12.40 -0.08
C VAL A 34 1.10 -11.24 -0.22
N TRP A 35 1.12 -10.30 0.73
CA TRP A 35 0.31 -9.07 0.66
C TRP A 35 0.67 -8.23 -0.55
N HIS A 36 1.97 -8.06 -0.81
CA HIS A 36 2.44 -7.29 -1.97
C HIS A 36 2.01 -7.94 -3.30
N GLU A 37 2.22 -9.24 -3.46
CA GLU A 37 1.81 -9.99 -4.66
C GLU A 37 0.29 -9.95 -4.85
N SER A 38 -0.48 -10.18 -3.78
CA SER A 38 -1.93 -10.10 -3.83
C SER A 38 -2.43 -8.70 -4.20
N TRP A 39 -1.88 -7.64 -3.60
CA TRP A 39 -2.21 -6.26 -3.99
C TRP A 39 -1.81 -5.96 -5.43
N TRP A 40 -0.64 -6.43 -5.88
CA TRP A 40 -0.17 -6.26 -7.24
C TRP A 40 -1.18 -6.84 -8.24
N GLU A 41 -1.54 -8.10 -8.07
CA GLU A 41 -2.43 -8.84 -8.98
C GLU A 41 -3.86 -8.31 -8.95
N ASN A 42 -4.40 -8.01 -7.76
CA ASN A 42 -5.83 -7.72 -7.60
C ASN A 42 -6.15 -6.21 -7.66
N CYS A 43 -5.21 -5.34 -7.31
CA CYS A 43 -5.47 -3.90 -7.21
C CYS A 43 -4.70 -3.07 -8.25
N LEU A 44 -3.42 -3.37 -8.46
CA LEU A 44 -2.55 -2.54 -9.30
C LEU A 44 -2.60 -2.96 -10.77
N LEU A 45 -2.31 -4.23 -11.08
CA LEU A 45 -2.23 -4.77 -12.43
C LEU A 45 -3.50 -4.52 -13.27
N PRO A 46 -4.73 -4.72 -12.75
CA PRO A 46 -5.97 -4.49 -13.53
C PRO A 46 -6.15 -3.01 -13.93
N LYS A 47 -5.52 -2.09 -13.20
CA LYS A 47 -5.58 -0.66 -13.49
C LYS A 47 -4.41 -0.21 -14.38
N LEU A 48 -3.25 -0.89 -14.31
CA LEU A 48 -2.09 -0.62 -15.16
C LEU A 48 -2.29 -1.01 -16.61
N GLN A 49 -2.97 -2.13 -16.87
CA GLN A 49 -3.22 -2.65 -18.22
C GLN A 49 -3.92 -1.65 -19.17
N ARG A 50 -4.52 -0.58 -18.62
CA ARG A 50 -5.19 0.48 -19.40
C ARG A 50 -4.34 1.72 -19.68
N SER A 51 -3.16 1.89 -19.07
CA SER A 51 -2.49 3.19 -19.03
C SER A 51 -1.20 3.30 -19.86
N GLY A 52 -0.46 2.21 -20.09
CA GLY A 52 0.87 2.28 -20.76
C GLY A 52 1.92 3.12 -20.02
N GLU A 53 1.61 3.59 -18.81
CA GLU A 53 2.45 4.48 -18.01
C GLU A 53 3.38 3.70 -17.08
N ARG A 54 4.49 4.33 -16.68
CA ARG A 54 5.43 3.79 -15.67
C ARG A 54 5.07 4.33 -14.29
N TYR A 55 5.01 3.45 -13.30
CA TYR A 55 4.65 3.79 -11.91
C TYR A 55 5.79 3.41 -10.97
N ALA A 56 6.06 4.23 -9.95
CA ALA A 56 6.92 3.84 -8.84
C ALA A 56 6.04 3.27 -7.72
N ILE A 57 6.35 2.08 -7.23
CA ILE A 57 5.64 1.51 -6.07
C ILE A 57 6.18 2.18 -4.81
N ARG A 58 5.29 2.70 -3.97
CA ARG A 58 5.63 3.34 -2.70
C ARG A 58 4.81 2.71 -1.59
N ILE A 59 5.48 1.86 -0.82
CA ILE A 59 4.91 1.29 0.40
C ILE A 59 5.18 2.29 1.51
N ILE A 60 4.13 2.83 2.12
CA ILE A 60 4.25 3.72 3.29
C ILE A 60 3.59 3.00 4.45
N ASP A 61 4.41 2.44 5.33
CA ASP A 61 3.94 1.93 6.62
C ASP A 61 3.46 3.10 7.49
N VAL A 62 2.20 3.49 7.33
CA VAL A 62 1.55 4.50 8.17
C VAL A 62 1.11 3.84 9.46
N VAL A 63 1.90 3.96 10.51
CA VAL A 63 1.47 3.56 11.85
C VAL A 63 0.29 4.43 12.28
N ALA A 64 -0.90 3.84 12.40
CA ALA A 64 -2.02 4.46 13.11
C ALA A 64 -1.65 4.66 14.60
N LEU A 65 -1.89 5.87 15.10
CA LEU A 65 -1.81 6.23 16.53
C LEU A 65 -3.08 5.85 17.27
#